data_AF-A0A842TBK8-F1
#
_entry.id   AF-A0A842TBK8-F1
#
_cell.length_a   1.000
_cell.length_b   1.000
_cell.length_c   1.000
_cell.angle_alpha   90.00
_cell.angle_beta   90.00
_cell.angle_gamma   90.00
#
_symmetry.space_group_name_H-M   'P 1'
#
loop_
_entity.id
_entity.type
_entity.pdbx_description
1 polymer ?
#
loop_
_entity_poly.entity_id
_entity_poly.type
_entity_poly.pdbx_seq_one_letter_code
_entity_poly.pdbx_strand_id
1 'polypeptide(L)'
;MEDLHYQCLRCGVCCFEIPGNYSKRIPLYPEEVDRLIDIAKERNIEFKVIEDLVFPDILNENIIVLTYKIKFDKDIQSCPFYNDKKGCSIQKLKPLACKTYPLSLKQEDAYNFRIDIDPLCKFVNNDENYKRLRKIDWEEIKHVFEKEYENAERHLKKNKKLMLKIRRLEVEKKINISRKISLKEFNKCLREWERVEITVE
;
A
#
# COMPACT_ATOMS: atom_id res chain seq x y z
N MET A 1 -8.93 -10.46 -32.58
CA MET A 1 -8.10 -9.45 -31.88
C MET A 1 -7.52 -10.15 -30.67
N GLU A 2 -6.21 -10.09 -30.46
CA GLU A 2 -5.60 -10.73 -29.28
C GLU A 2 -6.13 -10.11 -27.98
N ASP A 3 -6.49 -10.94 -27.01
CA ASP A 3 -6.96 -10.51 -25.70
C ASP A 3 -5.86 -9.72 -24.98
N LEU A 4 -6.20 -8.53 -24.49
CA LEU A 4 -5.25 -7.69 -23.76
C LEU A 4 -5.12 -8.20 -22.34
N HIS A 5 -3.92 -8.63 -21.96
CA HIS A 5 -3.63 -9.02 -20.58
C HIS A 5 -2.46 -8.21 -20.02
N TYR A 6 -2.61 -7.75 -18.79
CA TYR A 6 -1.56 -7.01 -18.11
C TYR A 6 -0.32 -7.88 -17.89
N GLN A 7 0.83 -7.33 -18.25
CA GLN A 7 2.13 -7.92 -17.92
C GLN A 7 3.07 -6.87 -17.35
N CYS A 8 3.56 -7.12 -16.14
CA CYS A 8 4.58 -6.28 -15.51
C CYS A 8 5.90 -6.34 -16.30
N LEU A 9 6.27 -5.22 -16.93
CA LEU A 9 7.52 -5.09 -17.71
C LEU A 9 8.79 -4.94 -16.85
N ARG A 10 8.68 -5.09 -15.52
CA ARG A 10 9.79 -4.96 -14.54
C ARG A 10 10.60 -3.66 -14.66
N CYS A 11 9.97 -2.62 -15.20
CA CYS A 11 10.63 -1.36 -15.56
C CYS A 11 11.04 -0.46 -14.38
N GLY A 12 10.79 -0.87 -13.15
CA GLY A 12 11.15 -0.10 -11.96
C GLY A 12 10.23 1.06 -11.62
N VAL A 13 9.41 1.60 -12.54
CA VAL A 13 8.53 2.78 -12.27
C VAL A 13 7.73 2.66 -10.97
N CYS A 14 7.25 1.45 -10.65
CA CYS A 14 6.48 1.28 -9.42
C CYS A 14 7.30 1.36 -8.12
N CYS A 15 8.62 1.22 -8.20
CA CYS A 15 9.58 1.14 -7.10
C CYS A 15 10.26 2.47 -6.76
N PHE A 16 10.11 3.51 -7.59
CA PHE A 16 10.69 4.82 -7.34
C PHE A 16 9.64 5.80 -6.82
N GLU A 17 10.09 6.83 -6.10
CA GLU A 17 9.26 8.01 -5.85
C GLU A 17 8.87 8.68 -7.17
N ILE A 18 7.68 9.29 -7.17
CA ILE A 18 7.21 10.05 -8.32
C ILE A 18 7.71 11.48 -8.18
N PRO A 19 8.35 12.07 -9.22
CA PRO A 19 8.76 13.47 -9.18
C PRO A 19 7.57 14.40 -8.88
N GLY A 20 7.69 15.25 -7.86
CA GLY A 20 6.69 16.25 -7.50
C GLY A 20 6.42 16.33 -5.99
N ASN A 21 5.32 17.00 -5.61
CA ASN A 21 4.91 17.19 -4.21
C ASN A 21 4.12 16.00 -3.63
N TYR A 22 4.02 14.88 -4.35
CA TYR A 22 3.27 13.71 -3.94
C TYR A 22 4.23 12.58 -3.61
N SER A 23 4.13 12.02 -2.40
CA SER A 23 4.89 10.82 -2.04
C SER A 23 4.09 9.57 -2.39
N LYS A 24 4.77 8.60 -3.01
CA LYS A 24 4.18 7.31 -3.33
C LYS A 24 4.03 6.49 -2.05
N ARG A 25 2.79 6.35 -1.60
CA ARG A 25 2.45 5.57 -0.41
C ARG A 25 2.23 4.10 -0.77
N ILE A 26 3.16 3.24 -0.37
CA ILE A 26 3.01 1.78 -0.43
C ILE A 26 2.73 1.30 1.00
N PRO A 27 1.46 1.14 1.41
CA PRO A 27 1.14 0.65 2.74
C PRO A 27 1.58 -0.81 2.85
N LEU A 28 2.29 -1.11 3.95
CA LEU A 28 2.70 -2.43 4.37
C LEU A 28 1.97 -2.78 5.65
N TYR A 29 1.33 -3.94 5.72
CA TYR A 29 0.79 -4.44 6.98
C TYR A 29 1.92 -4.94 7.88
N PRO A 30 1.73 -4.96 9.22
CA PRO A 30 2.77 -5.39 10.16
C PRO A 30 3.41 -6.74 9.82
N GLU A 31 2.60 -7.75 9.54
CA GLU A 31 3.12 -9.09 9.20
C GLU A 31 3.84 -9.13 7.84
N GLU A 32 3.57 -8.18 6.96
CA GLU A 32 4.34 -8.01 5.72
C GLU A 32 5.69 -7.33 5.99
N VAL A 33 5.74 -6.40 6.95
CA VAL A 33 6.98 -5.76 7.39
C VAL A 33 7.91 -6.80 8.00
N ASP A 34 7.44 -7.63 8.92
CA ASP A 34 8.25 -8.68 9.56
C ASP A 34 8.90 -9.58 8.51
N ARG A 35 8.09 -10.09 7.58
CA ARG A 35 8.57 -10.93 6.47
C ARG A 35 9.59 -10.22 5.60
N LEU A 36 9.39 -8.93 5.30
CA LEU A 36 10.32 -8.16 4.48
C LEU A 36 11.62 -7.84 5.22
N ILE A 37 11.57 -7.63 6.54
CA ILE A 37 12.76 -7.48 7.39
C ILE A 37 13.59 -8.77 7.35
N ASP A 38 12.97 -9.94 7.46
CA ASP A 38 13.68 -11.22 7.40
C ASP A 38 14.36 -11.43 6.05
N ILE A 39 13.64 -11.18 4.96
CA ILE A 39 14.21 -11.24 3.59
C ILE A 39 15.37 -10.25 3.42
N ALA A 40 15.25 -9.05 4.00
CA ALA A 40 16.29 -8.03 3.92
C ALA A 40 17.54 -8.45 4.71
N LYS A 41 17.39 -9.00 5.91
CA LYS A 41 18.48 -9.53 6.73
C LYS A 41 19.21 -10.67 6.03
N GLU A 42 18.48 -11.65 5.50
CA GLU A 42 19.06 -12.78 4.76
C GLU A 42 19.89 -12.35 3.55
N ARG A 43 19.51 -11.23 2.92
CA ARG A 43 20.15 -10.70 1.71
C ARG A 43 21.11 -9.56 1.97
N ASN A 44 21.33 -9.20 3.24
CA ASN A 44 22.13 -8.04 3.65
C ASN A 44 21.69 -6.74 2.95
N ILE A 45 20.38 -6.50 2.86
CA ILE A 45 19.77 -5.29 2.30
C ILE A 45 19.38 -4.37 3.46
N GLU A 46 19.74 -3.09 3.37
CA GLU A 46 19.25 -2.10 4.32
C GLU A 46 17.76 -1.81 4.04
N PHE A 47 16.89 -2.30 4.93
CA PHE A 47 15.44 -2.10 4.84
C PHE A 47 14.95 -1.39 6.09
N LYS A 48 14.36 -0.21 5.90
CA LYS A 48 13.80 0.62 6.96
C LYS A 48 12.36 0.96 6.62
N VAL A 49 11.51 0.91 7.64
CA VAL A 49 10.11 1.34 7.56
C VAL A 49 9.83 2.42 8.58
N ILE A 50 8.79 3.20 8.33
CA ILE A 50 8.23 4.18 9.27
C ILE A 50 6.73 4.00 9.30
N GLU A 51 6.10 4.41 10.40
CA GLU A 51 4.66 4.35 10.57
C GLU A 51 3.95 5.17 9.50
N ASP A 52 2.80 4.68 9.05
CA ASP A 52 2.08 5.23 7.90
C ASP A 52 0.61 5.55 8.20
N LEU A 53 -0.16 4.58 8.72
CA LEU A 53 -1.48 4.83 9.30
C LEU A 53 -1.47 4.48 10.78
N VAL A 54 -1.68 5.49 11.62
CA VAL A 54 -1.67 5.34 13.07
C VAL A 54 -2.80 6.11 13.74
N PHE A 55 -3.18 5.65 14.93
CA PHE A 55 -4.17 6.30 15.78
C PHE A 55 -3.64 6.41 17.22
N PRO A 56 -3.74 7.59 17.86
CA PRO A 56 -3.39 7.73 19.27
C PRO A 56 -4.52 7.17 20.14
N ASP A 57 -4.22 6.15 20.93
CA ASP A 57 -5.12 5.62 21.94
C ASP A 57 -4.88 6.35 23.26
N ILE A 58 -5.75 7.31 23.56
CA ILE A 58 -5.62 8.13 24.76
C ILE A 58 -5.98 7.38 26.05
N LEU A 59 -6.65 6.23 25.95
CA LEU A 59 -7.00 5.42 27.12
C LEU A 59 -5.78 4.67 27.65
N ASN A 60 -5.00 4.09 26.74
CA ASN A 60 -3.87 3.22 27.08
C ASN A 60 -2.50 3.88 26.85
N GLU A 61 -2.47 5.14 26.42
CA GLU A 61 -1.25 5.91 26.12
C GLU A 61 -0.32 5.19 25.12
N ASN A 62 -0.91 4.66 24.05
CA ASN A 62 -0.17 3.99 22.97
C ASN A 62 -0.53 4.52 21.58
N ILE A 63 0.35 4.28 20.62
CA ILE A 63 0.12 4.51 19.20
C ILE A 63 -0.29 3.20 18.56
N ILE A 64 -1.55 3.13 18.14
CA ILE A 64 -2.06 2.00 17.37
C ILE A 64 -1.54 2.13 15.94
N VAL A 65 -0.76 1.15 15.48
CA VAL A 65 -0.21 1.11 14.12
C VAL A 65 -1.01 0.12 13.27
N LEU A 66 -1.53 0.59 12.14
CA LEU A 66 -2.24 -0.24 11.16
C LEU A 66 -1.39 -0.60 9.95
N THR A 67 -0.60 0.37 9.47
CA THR A 67 0.30 0.17 8.34
C THR A 67 1.59 0.93 8.55
N TYR A 68 2.63 0.44 7.90
CA TYR A 68 3.92 1.09 7.70
C TYR A 68 4.10 1.48 6.25
N LYS A 69 5.12 2.30 5.98
CA LYS A 69 5.62 2.55 4.63
C LYS A 69 7.13 2.40 4.60
N ILE A 70 7.64 2.04 3.44
CA ILE A 70 9.08 1.94 3.20
C ILE A 70 9.68 3.33 3.30
N LYS A 71 10.76 3.47 4.09
CA LYS A 71 11.58 4.67 4.10
C LYS A 71 12.63 4.53 3.00
N PHE A 72 12.45 5.26 1.90
CA PHE A 72 13.44 5.26 0.84
C PHE A 72 14.74 5.93 1.28
N ASP A 73 15.82 5.45 0.70
CA ASP A 73 17.11 6.12 0.78
C ASP A 73 17.01 7.52 0.15
N LYS A 74 17.67 8.51 0.77
CA LYS A 74 17.57 9.91 0.34
C LYS A 74 18.18 10.15 -1.04
N ASP A 75 19.21 9.39 -1.40
CA ASP A 75 20.00 9.60 -2.61
C ASP A 75 19.38 8.85 -3.79
N ILE A 76 18.91 7.62 -3.55
CA ILE A 76 18.41 6.74 -4.61
C ILE A 76 16.88 6.91 -4.81
N GLN A 77 16.16 7.34 -3.77
CA GLN A 77 14.69 7.51 -3.77
C GLN A 77 13.93 6.31 -4.35
N SER A 78 14.39 5.10 -4.03
CA SER A 78 13.83 3.85 -4.56
C SER A 78 13.64 2.79 -3.49
N CYS A 79 12.79 1.80 -3.80
CA CYS A 79 12.58 0.64 -2.98
C CYS A 79 13.88 -0.18 -2.85
N PRO A 80 14.30 -0.55 -1.62
CA PRO A 80 15.53 -1.33 -1.39
C PRO A 80 15.60 -2.68 -2.10
N PHE A 81 14.44 -3.22 -2.51
CA PHE A 81 14.37 -4.50 -3.24
C PHE A 81 14.44 -4.35 -4.76
N TYR A 82 14.57 -3.14 -5.30
CA TYR A 82 14.72 -2.90 -6.73
C TYR A 82 16.17 -3.15 -7.18
N ASN A 83 16.32 -3.70 -8.38
CA ASN A 83 17.60 -3.97 -9.02
C ASN A 83 17.51 -3.60 -10.50
N ASP A 84 18.45 -2.79 -11.01
CA ASP A 84 18.40 -2.30 -12.39
C ASP A 84 18.40 -3.40 -13.47
N LYS A 85 19.03 -4.54 -13.19
CA LYS A 85 19.13 -5.64 -14.16
C LYS A 85 17.92 -6.57 -14.12
N LYS A 86 17.28 -6.74 -12.96
CA LYS A 86 16.24 -7.77 -12.72
C LYS A 86 14.86 -7.19 -12.37
N GLY A 87 14.77 -5.89 -12.12
CA GLY A 87 13.59 -5.23 -11.56
C GLY A 87 13.40 -5.54 -10.08
N CYS A 88 12.16 -5.77 -9.66
CA CYS A 88 11.84 -6.11 -8.26
C CYS A 88 12.38 -7.51 -7.89
N SER A 89 13.36 -7.58 -7.00
CA SER A 89 14.00 -8.82 -6.55
C SER A 89 13.10 -9.72 -5.68
N ILE A 90 11.96 -9.19 -5.22
CA ILE A 90 10.95 -9.90 -4.43
C ILE A 90 9.65 -10.09 -5.20
N GLN A 91 9.68 -10.19 -6.53
CA GLN A 91 8.49 -10.25 -7.39
C GLN A 91 7.39 -11.22 -6.89
N LYS A 92 7.76 -12.43 -6.44
CA LYS A 92 6.83 -13.44 -5.92
C LYS A 92 6.36 -13.16 -4.48
N LEU A 93 7.17 -12.42 -3.72
CA LEU A 93 6.98 -12.12 -2.29
C LEU A 93 6.53 -10.68 -2.06
N LYS A 94 6.07 -9.99 -3.11
CA LYS A 94 5.60 -8.61 -3.02
C LYS A 94 4.56 -8.45 -1.89
N PRO A 95 4.60 -7.32 -1.18
CA PRO A 95 3.50 -6.95 -0.30
C PRO A 95 2.23 -6.74 -1.11
N LEU A 96 1.07 -6.83 -0.46
CA LEU A 96 -0.24 -6.81 -1.09
C LEU A 96 -0.45 -5.54 -1.90
N ALA A 97 -0.08 -4.37 -1.36
CA ALA A 97 -0.15 -3.10 -2.08
C ALA A 97 0.69 -3.10 -3.38
N CYS A 98 1.87 -3.72 -3.39
CA CYS A 98 2.70 -3.84 -4.60
C CYS A 98 2.13 -4.83 -5.63
N LYS A 99 1.28 -5.78 -5.21
CA LYS A 99 0.61 -6.75 -6.09
C LYS A 99 -0.61 -6.17 -6.80
N THR A 100 -1.15 -5.05 -6.33
CA THR A 100 -2.28 -4.39 -7.02
C THR A 100 -1.80 -3.55 -8.19
N TYR A 101 -0.55 -3.07 -8.18
CA TYR A 101 -0.02 -2.16 -9.20
C TYR A 101 -0.11 -2.75 -10.62
N PRO A 102 -0.61 -2.00 -11.62
CA PRO A 102 -0.86 -0.56 -11.63
C PRO A 102 -2.28 -0.16 -11.23
N LEU A 103 -3.11 -1.12 -10.83
CA LEU A 103 -4.50 -0.92 -10.50
C LEU A 103 -4.69 -0.61 -9.00
N SER A 104 -5.63 0.27 -8.68
CA SER A 104 -6.14 0.44 -7.33
C SER A 104 -7.65 0.53 -7.33
N LEU A 105 -8.26 -0.04 -6.30
CA LEU A 105 -9.70 -0.05 -6.09
C LEU A 105 -10.03 0.85 -4.91
N LYS A 106 -10.93 1.82 -5.13
CA LYS A 106 -11.44 2.73 -4.10
C LYS A 106 -12.95 2.58 -3.99
N GLN A 107 -13.44 2.61 -2.77
CA GLN A 107 -14.88 2.71 -2.52
C GLN A 107 -15.24 4.19 -2.42
N GLU A 108 -16.16 4.66 -3.26
CA GLU A 108 -16.61 6.05 -3.24
C GLU A 108 -17.79 6.23 -2.28
N ASP A 109 -18.71 5.25 -2.26
CA ASP A 109 -19.85 5.22 -1.34
C ASP A 109 -20.28 3.78 -1.01
N ALA A 110 -21.46 3.60 -0.41
CA ALA A 110 -21.96 2.29 -0.01
C ALA A 110 -22.11 1.28 -1.18
N TYR A 111 -22.27 1.76 -2.41
CA TYR A 111 -22.60 0.96 -3.59
C TYR A 111 -21.59 1.10 -4.73
N ASN A 112 -20.89 2.24 -4.82
CA ASN A 112 -20.01 2.56 -5.94
C ASN A 112 -18.52 2.36 -5.62
N PHE A 113 -17.81 1.81 -6.61
CA PHE A 113 -16.38 1.63 -6.60
C PHE A 113 -15.75 2.30 -7.82
N ARG A 114 -14.56 2.85 -7.63
CA ARG A 114 -13.73 3.39 -8.69
C ARG A 114 -12.46 2.57 -8.85
N ILE A 115 -12.13 2.27 -10.10
CA ILE A 115 -10.87 1.67 -10.49
C ILE A 115 -9.96 2.79 -11.02
N ASP A 116 -8.84 3.02 -10.35
CA ASP A 116 -7.79 3.92 -10.82
C ASP A 116 -6.62 3.08 -11.37
N ILE A 117 -6.14 3.40 -12.57
CA ILE A 117 -4.97 2.76 -13.19
C ILE A 117 -3.85 3.80 -13.32
N ASP A 118 -2.64 3.47 -12.83
CA ASP A 118 -1.49 4.37 -12.92
C ASP A 118 -1.02 4.53 -14.38
N PRO A 119 -1.14 5.74 -14.98
CA PRO A 119 -0.73 5.97 -16.36
C PRO A 119 0.79 5.98 -16.54
N LEU A 120 1.59 6.01 -15.47
CA LEU A 120 3.06 5.95 -15.56
C LEU A 120 3.56 4.51 -15.78
N CYS A 121 2.73 3.50 -15.56
CA CYS A 121 3.11 2.12 -15.82
C CYS A 121 3.45 1.94 -17.30
N LYS A 122 4.67 1.48 -17.63
CA LYS A 122 5.09 1.34 -19.04
C LYS A 122 4.22 0.41 -19.89
N PHE A 123 3.53 -0.55 -19.27
CA PHE A 123 2.54 -1.36 -19.98
C PHE A 123 1.31 -0.53 -20.35
N VAL A 124 0.80 0.27 -19.42
CA VAL A 124 -0.39 1.12 -19.58
C VAL A 124 -0.11 2.28 -20.52
N ASN A 125 1.05 2.93 -20.37
CA ASN A 125 1.47 4.10 -21.13
C ASN A 125 1.96 3.78 -22.56
N ASN A 126 1.95 2.51 -22.96
CA ASN A 126 2.20 2.15 -24.35
C ASN A 126 1.04 2.67 -25.21
N ASP A 127 1.33 3.37 -26.32
CA ASP A 127 0.32 4.04 -27.15
C ASP A 127 -0.84 3.13 -27.58
N GLU A 128 -0.55 1.87 -27.89
CA GLU A 128 -1.56 0.88 -28.29
C GLU A 128 -2.41 0.47 -27.09
N ASN A 129 -1.77 0.06 -26.00
CA ASN A 129 -2.46 -0.37 -24.79
C ASN A 129 -3.31 0.77 -24.21
N TYR A 130 -2.79 1.99 -24.17
CA TYR A 130 -3.50 3.16 -23.68
C TYR A 130 -4.78 3.44 -24.49
N LYS A 131 -4.69 3.38 -25.82
CA LYS A 131 -5.84 3.56 -26.72
C LYS A 131 -6.89 2.47 -26.53
N ARG A 132 -6.47 1.23 -26.25
CA ARG A 132 -7.39 0.11 -25.96
C ARG A 132 -8.06 0.30 -24.59
N LEU A 133 -7.27 0.54 -23.54
CA LEU A 133 -7.75 0.73 -22.17
C LEU A 133 -8.75 1.89 -22.02
N ARG A 134 -8.66 2.92 -22.85
CA ARG A 134 -9.62 4.04 -22.87
C ARG A 134 -11.00 3.70 -23.46
N LYS A 135 -11.12 2.58 -24.19
CA LYS A 135 -12.34 2.20 -24.92
C LYS A 135 -13.11 1.06 -24.28
N ILE A 136 -12.51 0.39 -23.31
CA ILE A 136 -13.08 -0.78 -22.63
C ILE A 136 -13.87 -0.33 -21.39
N ASP A 137 -14.81 -1.16 -20.98
CA ASP A 137 -15.60 -0.93 -19.77
C ASP A 137 -14.93 -1.52 -18.51
N TRP A 138 -15.64 -1.43 -17.38
CA TRP A 138 -15.10 -1.87 -16.10
C TRP A 138 -14.97 -3.39 -15.99
N GLU A 139 -15.81 -4.20 -16.65
CA GLU A 139 -15.70 -5.66 -16.63
C GLU A 139 -14.50 -6.10 -17.46
N GLU A 140 -14.31 -5.49 -18.63
CA GLU A 140 -13.13 -5.73 -19.45
C GLU A 140 -11.84 -5.31 -18.73
N ILE A 141 -11.85 -4.20 -17.98
CA ILE A 141 -10.69 -3.81 -17.14
C ILE A 141 -10.36 -4.91 -16.12
N LYS A 142 -11.35 -5.55 -15.49
CA LYS A 142 -11.11 -6.65 -14.56
C LYS A 142 -10.44 -7.83 -15.27
N HIS A 143 -10.81 -8.14 -16.50
CA HIS A 143 -10.17 -9.20 -17.27
C HIS A 143 -8.74 -8.85 -17.70
N VAL A 144 -8.47 -7.60 -18.09
CA VAL A 144 -7.12 -7.16 -18.45
C VAL A 144 -6.19 -7.25 -17.24
N PHE A 145 -6.66 -6.84 -16.05
CA PHE A 145 -5.90 -6.77 -14.81
C PHE A 145 -6.36 -7.81 -13.78
N GLU A 146 -6.68 -9.03 -14.21
CA GLU A 146 -7.34 -10.06 -13.37
C GLU A 146 -6.69 -10.23 -12.00
N LYS A 147 -5.39 -10.52 -11.97
CA LYS A 147 -4.65 -10.75 -10.71
C LYS A 147 -4.51 -9.47 -9.90
N GLU A 148 -4.24 -8.35 -10.55
CA GLU A 148 -4.11 -7.04 -9.89
C GLU A 148 -5.43 -6.61 -9.26
N TYR A 149 -6.56 -6.88 -9.91
CA TYR A 149 -7.91 -6.63 -9.43
C TYR A 149 -8.25 -7.51 -8.22
N GLU A 150 -8.01 -8.82 -8.30
CA GLU A 150 -8.19 -9.73 -7.16
C GLU A 150 -7.37 -9.27 -5.94
N ASN A 151 -6.11 -8.88 -6.16
CA ASN A 151 -5.26 -8.36 -5.10
C ASN A 151 -5.77 -7.01 -4.56
N ALA A 152 -6.31 -6.13 -5.41
CA ALA A 152 -6.91 -4.87 -5.00
C ALA A 152 -8.16 -5.08 -4.15
N GLU A 153 -9.02 -6.05 -4.49
CA GLU A 153 -10.16 -6.43 -3.66
C GLU A 153 -9.73 -6.96 -2.30
N ARG A 154 -8.70 -7.82 -2.26
CA ARG A 154 -8.14 -8.33 -1.01
C ARG A 154 -7.59 -7.21 -0.14
N HIS A 155 -6.86 -6.27 -0.75
CA HIS A 155 -6.33 -5.08 -0.07
C HIS A 155 -7.47 -4.23 0.52
N LEU A 156 -8.52 -3.97 -0.25
CA LEU A 156 -9.69 -3.22 0.21
C LEU A 156 -10.42 -3.94 1.35
N LYS A 157 -10.66 -5.25 1.21
CA LYS A 157 -11.29 -6.07 2.25
C LYS A 157 -10.47 -6.06 3.55
N LYS A 158 -9.14 -6.16 3.45
CA LYS A 158 -8.24 -6.11 4.61
C LYS A 158 -8.28 -4.76 5.31
N ASN A 159 -8.25 -3.65 4.56
CA ASN A 159 -8.41 -2.30 5.12
C ASN A 159 -9.76 -2.13 5.83
N LYS A 160 -10.85 -2.65 5.26
CA LYS A 160 -12.17 -2.65 5.91
C LYS A 160 -12.16 -3.44 7.22
N LYS A 161 -11.58 -4.64 7.23
CA LYS A 161 -11.45 -5.47 8.44
C LYS A 161 -10.68 -4.75 9.54
N LEU A 162 -9.57 -4.07 9.22
CA LEU A 162 -8.81 -3.26 10.18
C LEU A 162 -9.67 -2.16 10.79
N MET A 163 -10.36 -1.39 9.95
CA MET A 163 -11.23 -0.30 10.42
C MET A 163 -12.40 -0.81 11.28
N LEU A 164 -12.98 -1.96 10.93
CA LEU A 164 -14.02 -2.61 11.74
C LEU A 164 -13.47 -3.10 13.08
N LYS A 165 -12.26 -3.66 13.11
CA LYS A 165 -11.60 -4.08 14.36
C LYS A 165 -11.36 -2.88 15.28
N ILE A 166 -10.88 -1.76 14.76
CA ILE A 166 -10.72 -0.50 15.51
C ILE A 166 -12.06 -0.05 16.11
N ARG A 167 -13.10 0.05 15.28
CA ARG A 167 -14.43 0.49 15.75
C ARG A 167 -14.99 -0.43 16.82
N ARG A 168 -14.80 -1.75 16.68
CA ARG A 168 -15.21 -2.72 17.69
C ARG A 168 -14.48 -2.48 19.01
N LEU A 169 -13.17 -2.26 19.00
CA LEU A 169 -12.40 -1.97 20.20
C LEU A 169 -12.85 -0.67 20.88
N GLU A 170 -13.19 0.38 20.11
CA GLU A 170 -13.76 1.62 20.65
C GLU A 170 -15.12 1.37 21.32
N VAL A 171 -16.02 0.61 20.67
CA VAL A 171 -17.36 0.29 21.21
C VAL A 171 -17.26 -0.58 22.47
N GLU A 172 -16.32 -1.52 22.50
CA GLU A 172 -15.99 -2.34 23.66
C GLU A 172 -15.21 -1.57 24.75
N LYS A 173 -14.94 -0.27 24.53
CA LYS A 173 -14.19 0.62 25.43
C LYS A 173 -12.78 0.11 25.79
N LYS A 174 -12.18 -0.68 24.89
CA LYS A 174 -10.81 -1.18 25.04
C LYS A 174 -9.76 -0.17 24.58
N ILE A 175 -10.14 0.75 23.70
CA ILE A 175 -9.31 1.85 23.19
C ILE A 175 -10.15 3.12 23.14
N ASN A 176 -9.51 4.29 23.09
CA ASN A 176 -10.16 5.57 22.85
C ASN A 176 -9.33 6.41 21.88
N ILE A 177 -9.85 6.61 20.66
CA ILE A 177 -9.15 7.40 19.63
C ILE A 177 -9.63 8.85 19.68
N SER A 178 -8.73 9.77 20.01
CA SER A 178 -9.06 11.19 20.05
C SER A 178 -9.30 11.75 18.64
N ARG A 179 -10.51 12.27 18.41
CA ARG A 179 -10.88 12.97 17.17
C ARG A 179 -10.55 14.48 17.20
N LYS A 180 -10.05 15.00 18.33
CA LYS A 180 -9.81 16.44 18.55
C LYS A 180 -8.37 16.76 18.97
N ILE A 181 -7.44 15.83 18.81
CA ILE A 181 -6.03 16.03 19.19
C ILE A 181 -5.38 17.10 18.29
N SER A 182 -4.65 18.04 18.88
CA SER A 182 -3.87 19.01 18.11
C SER A 182 -2.66 18.35 17.46
N LEU A 183 -2.13 18.94 16.39
CA LEU A 183 -0.91 18.43 15.74
C LEU A 183 0.29 18.39 16.70
N LYS A 184 0.39 19.37 17.62
CA LYS A 184 1.47 19.43 18.62
C LYS A 184 1.38 18.26 19.60
N GLU A 185 0.18 17.99 20.11
CA GLU A 185 -0.07 16.86 21.02
C GLU A 185 0.13 15.53 20.31
N PHE A 186 -0.39 15.39 19.09
CA PHE A 186 -0.19 14.18 18.30
C PHE A 186 1.29 13.88 18.08
N ASN A 187 2.09 14.89 17.72
CA ASN A 187 3.54 14.73 17.58
C ASN A 187 4.24 14.39 18.91
N LYS A 188 3.69 14.84 20.04
CA LYS A 188 4.18 14.46 21.37
C LYS A 188 3.90 12.97 21.63
N CYS A 189 2.67 12.52 21.42
CA CYS A 189 2.30 11.10 21.51
C CYS A 189 3.19 10.22 20.63
N LEU A 190 3.43 10.62 19.37
CA LEU A 190 4.33 9.87 18.47
C LEU A 190 5.76 9.74 18.99
N ARG A 191 6.25 10.62 19.86
CA ARG A 191 7.61 10.50 20.43
C ARG A 191 7.64 9.70 21.72
N GLU A 192 6.58 9.77 22.51
CA GLU A 192 6.58 9.31 23.90
C GLU A 192 5.86 7.98 24.11
N TRP A 193 4.89 7.64 23.25
CA TRP A 193 4.02 6.49 23.46
C TRP A 193 4.52 5.23 22.74
N GLU A 194 4.30 4.08 23.37
CA GLU A 194 4.66 2.78 22.78
C GLU A 194 3.79 2.45 21.58
N ARG A 195 4.28 1.58 20.69
CA ARG A 195 3.56 1.14 19.49
C ARG A 195 2.84 -0.17 19.77
N VAL A 196 1.58 -0.23 19.39
CA VAL A 196 0.78 -1.46 19.42
C VAL A 196 0.23 -1.70 18.02
N GLU A 197 0.56 -2.84 17.44
CA GLU A 197 0.12 -3.20 16.11
C GLU A 197 -1.26 -3.87 16.14
N ILE A 198 -2.10 -3.51 15.17
CA ILE A 198 -3.36 -4.20 14.95
C ILE A 198 -3.33 -4.88 13.58
N THR A 199 -3.41 -6.20 13.61
CA THR A 199 -3.48 -7.06 12.43
C THR A 199 -4.87 -7.66 12.27
N VAL A 200 -5.17 -8.14 11.06
CA VAL A 200 -6.36 -8.93 10.73
C VAL A 200 -5.99 -10.02 9.73
N GLU A 201 -6.68 -11.15 9.83
CA GLU A 201 -6.61 -12.25 8.86
C GLU A 201 -7.28 -11.89 7.52
#